data_AF-A0A3Q0G7Y9-F1
#
_entry.id   AF-A0A3Q0G7Y9-F1
#
_cell.length_a   1.000
_cell.length_b   1.000
_cell.length_c   1.000
_cell.angle_alpha   90.00
_cell.angle_beta   90.00
_cell.angle_gamma   90.00
#
_symmetry.space_group_name_H-M   'P 1'
#
loop_
_entity.id
_entity.type
_entity.pdbx_description
1 polymer ?
#
loop_
_entity_poly.entity_id
_entity_poly.type
_entity_poly.pdbx_seq_one_letter_code
_entity_poly.pdbx_strand_id
1 'polypeptide(L)'
;MGRRTNGDLEESKPPSLEQLDKLREFAGIAHGAPAAESLATLAFLYLYLAISAKYGEVPSMDIVVWSELPTGAGLGSSAAYSVCLAAALLTACGAIGCPLEEGKPTARWTEKELDLINCWAFQGERVIHGNPSGVDNAVGTWGGALQYQSGKITPLKRVPTLRILLTNTKVPRSTKILVAGVKDKLLKFPAIMNPVLDSIDAISHECECVLETMAVNPSLEHYPVLEDLPLRDHRSLLVEFLTSV
;
A
#
# COMPACT_ATOMS: atom_id res chain seq x y z
N MET A 1 11.73 -25.26 -23.52
CA MET A 1 10.68 -26.29 -23.41
C MET A 1 10.21 -26.28 -21.96
N GLY A 2 8.93 -25.98 -21.73
CA GLY A 2 8.36 -25.73 -20.41
C GLY A 2 7.46 -24.49 -20.36
N ARG A 3 6.33 -24.51 -21.10
CA ARG A 3 5.24 -23.56 -20.86
C ARG A 3 4.63 -23.90 -19.50
N ARG A 4 4.81 -23.04 -18.49
CA ARG A 4 4.05 -23.14 -17.25
C ARG A 4 2.75 -22.35 -17.39
N THR A 5 1.66 -23.03 -17.14
CA THR A 5 0.27 -22.61 -17.28
C THR A 5 -0.16 -21.72 -16.11
N ASN A 6 -1.05 -20.78 -16.40
CA ASN A 6 -1.86 -19.83 -15.59
C ASN A 6 -2.40 -20.24 -14.19
N GLY A 7 -1.77 -21.12 -13.41
CA GLY A 7 -2.21 -21.53 -12.06
C GLY A 7 -1.30 -21.13 -10.89
N ASP A 8 -0.09 -20.63 -11.14
CA ASP A 8 0.96 -20.44 -10.10
C ASP A 8 1.00 -19.03 -9.47
N LEU A 9 -0.09 -18.27 -9.56
CA LEU A 9 -0.25 -17.02 -8.79
C LEU A 9 -0.71 -17.29 -7.34
N GLU A 10 -0.97 -18.56 -6.98
CA GLU A 10 -1.29 -18.94 -5.60
C GLU A 10 -0.09 -18.77 -4.65
N GLU A 11 -0.29 -17.86 -3.69
CA GLU A 11 0.30 -17.77 -2.36
C GLU A 11 1.77 -18.16 -2.23
N SER A 12 2.66 -17.18 -2.46
CA SER A 12 3.92 -17.20 -1.72
C SER A 12 3.59 -17.28 -0.23
N LYS A 13 4.00 -18.38 0.42
CA LYS A 13 3.78 -18.59 1.85
C LYS A 13 4.27 -17.37 2.64
N PRO A 14 3.57 -17.01 3.73
CA PRO A 14 4.03 -15.96 4.64
C PRO A 14 5.50 -16.15 5.00
N PRO A 15 6.28 -15.06 5.18
CA PRO A 15 7.57 -15.16 5.84
C PRO A 15 7.40 -15.87 7.18
N SER A 16 8.08 -17.01 7.39
CA SER A 16 8.03 -17.70 8.67
C SER A 16 8.87 -16.95 9.72
N LEU A 17 8.49 -17.04 10.99
CA LEU A 17 9.26 -16.43 12.08
C LEU A 17 10.71 -16.95 12.09
N GLU A 18 10.90 -18.24 11.86
CA GLU A 18 12.24 -18.85 11.79
C GLU A 18 13.10 -18.27 10.64
N GLN A 19 12.49 -18.00 9.49
CA GLN A 19 13.19 -17.35 8.37
C GLN A 19 13.60 -15.93 8.75
N LEU A 20 12.69 -15.15 9.34
CA LEU A 20 12.97 -13.78 9.74
C LEU A 20 14.05 -13.70 10.82
N ASP A 21 14.07 -14.65 11.76
CA ASP A 21 15.10 -14.68 12.80
C ASP A 21 16.48 -15.01 12.23
N LYS A 22 16.58 -15.95 11.27
CA LYS A 22 17.84 -16.21 10.55
C LYS A 22 18.32 -14.99 9.75
N LEU A 23 17.39 -14.24 9.13
CA LEU A 23 17.74 -13.01 8.40
C LEU A 23 18.21 -11.90 9.35
N ARG A 24 17.63 -11.79 10.55
CA ARG A 24 18.08 -10.86 11.59
C ARG A 24 19.49 -11.17 12.06
N GLU A 25 19.76 -12.45 12.33
CA GLU A 25 21.09 -12.91 12.72
C GLU A 25 22.12 -12.60 11.63
N PHE A 26 21.81 -12.93 10.37
CA PHE A 26 22.67 -12.64 9.22
C PHE A 26 22.94 -11.14 9.05
N ALA A 27 21.93 -10.29 9.23
CA ALA A 27 22.05 -8.84 9.11
C ALA A 27 22.73 -8.17 10.33
N GLY A 28 23.06 -8.93 11.38
CA GLY A 28 23.65 -8.39 12.61
C GLY A 28 22.72 -7.45 13.38
N ILE A 29 21.39 -7.61 13.22
CA ILE A 29 20.40 -6.74 13.87
C ILE A 29 20.21 -7.21 15.32
N ALA A 30 20.62 -6.39 16.28
CA ALA A 30 20.49 -6.71 17.70
C ALA A 30 19.02 -6.93 18.12
N HIS A 31 18.79 -7.84 19.08
CA HIS A 31 17.46 -8.06 19.68
C HIS A 31 17.04 -6.86 20.54
N GLY A 32 16.37 -5.90 19.90
CA GLY A 32 15.72 -4.71 20.47
C GLY A 32 14.77 -4.14 19.42
N ALA A 33 13.80 -3.29 19.81
CA ALA A 33 12.79 -2.77 18.87
C ALA A 33 13.46 -2.28 17.57
N PRO A 34 13.18 -2.92 16.42
CA PRO A 34 13.98 -2.68 15.23
C PRO A 34 13.73 -1.26 14.75
N ALA A 35 14.81 -0.50 14.53
CA ALA A 35 14.73 0.78 13.86
C ALA A 35 14.09 0.58 12.47
N ALA A 36 13.46 1.62 11.91
CA ALA A 36 12.84 1.53 10.59
C ALA A 36 13.82 1.00 9.52
N GLU A 37 15.10 1.37 9.64
CA GLU A 37 16.20 0.87 8.82
C GLU A 37 16.36 -0.65 8.92
N SER A 38 16.35 -1.21 10.13
CA SER A 38 16.49 -2.65 10.35
C SER A 38 15.33 -3.44 9.71
N LEU A 39 14.10 -2.92 9.81
CA LEU A 39 12.94 -3.55 9.15
C LEU A 39 13.04 -3.46 7.63
N ALA A 40 13.49 -2.33 7.09
CA ALA A 40 13.72 -2.17 5.66
C ALA A 40 14.79 -3.14 5.14
N THR A 41 15.91 -3.30 5.86
CA THR A 41 16.95 -4.30 5.53
C THR A 41 16.40 -5.72 5.55
N LEU A 42 15.57 -6.08 6.52
CA LEU A 42 14.94 -7.40 6.57
C LEU A 42 13.99 -7.63 5.40
N ALA A 43 13.15 -6.64 5.06
CA ALA A 43 12.25 -6.71 3.92
C ALA A 43 13.04 -6.88 2.62
N PHE A 44 14.12 -6.11 2.43
CA PHE A 44 15.02 -6.25 1.29
C PHE A 44 15.63 -7.65 1.20
N LEU A 45 16.25 -8.15 2.27
CA LEU A 45 16.89 -9.47 2.28
C LEU A 45 15.88 -10.58 2.00
N TYR A 46 14.69 -10.50 2.60
CA TYR A 46 13.61 -11.45 2.35
C TYR A 46 13.19 -11.43 0.88
N LEU A 47 12.90 -10.25 0.33
CA LEU A 47 12.48 -10.11 -1.08
C LEU A 47 13.56 -10.61 -2.03
N TYR A 48 14.82 -10.21 -1.82
CA TYR A 48 15.95 -10.65 -2.63
C TYR A 48 16.07 -12.18 -2.65
N LEU A 49 16.10 -12.83 -1.49
CA LEU A 49 16.26 -14.28 -1.40
C LEU A 49 15.04 -15.04 -1.92
N ALA A 50 13.84 -14.58 -1.60
CA ALA A 50 12.60 -15.27 -1.99
C ALA A 50 12.32 -15.15 -3.49
N ILE A 51 12.56 -13.97 -4.09
CA ILE A 51 12.48 -13.78 -5.54
C ILE A 51 13.57 -14.59 -6.24
N SER A 52 14.81 -14.54 -5.74
CA SER A 52 15.91 -15.33 -6.30
C SER A 52 15.63 -16.83 -6.29
N ALA A 53 15.09 -17.34 -5.18
CA ALA A 53 14.74 -18.74 -5.03
C ALA A 53 13.61 -19.18 -5.99
N LYS A 54 12.67 -18.28 -6.31
CA LYS A 54 11.52 -18.59 -7.17
C LYS A 54 11.82 -18.45 -8.67
N TYR A 55 12.57 -17.42 -9.06
CA TYR A 55 12.73 -17.03 -10.48
C TYR A 55 14.15 -17.22 -11.04
N GLY A 56 15.13 -17.50 -10.19
CA GLY A 56 16.52 -17.68 -10.58
C GLY A 56 17.44 -16.63 -9.97
N GLU A 57 18.74 -16.80 -10.18
CA GLU A 57 19.77 -15.99 -9.54
C GLU A 57 19.62 -14.51 -9.92
N VAL A 58 19.42 -13.66 -8.91
CA VAL A 58 19.46 -12.21 -9.06
C VAL A 58 20.94 -11.79 -9.19
N PRO A 59 21.31 -10.97 -10.19
CA PRO A 59 22.72 -10.58 -10.38
C PRO A 59 23.22 -9.73 -9.21
N SER A 60 24.55 -9.62 -9.09
CA SER A 60 25.16 -8.64 -8.17
C SER A 60 24.74 -7.23 -8.57
N MET A 61 24.27 -6.45 -7.60
CA MET A 61 23.66 -5.15 -7.82
C MET A 61 23.94 -4.21 -6.65
N ASP A 62 23.97 -2.92 -6.97
CA ASP A 62 23.95 -1.83 -6.00
C ASP A 62 22.56 -1.18 -6.05
N ILE A 63 21.89 -1.10 -4.91
CA ILE A 63 20.51 -0.57 -4.80
C ILE A 63 20.55 0.65 -3.89
N VAL A 64 20.15 1.79 -4.44
CA VAL A 64 19.96 3.04 -3.71
C VAL A 64 18.48 3.38 -3.71
N VAL A 65 17.90 3.58 -2.52
CA VAL A 65 16.51 3.99 -2.37
C VAL A 65 16.46 5.35 -1.68
N TRP A 66 15.74 6.28 -2.30
CA TRP A 66 15.46 7.61 -1.78
C TRP A 66 13.98 7.95 -1.99
N SER A 67 13.36 8.66 -1.05
CA SER A 67 11.94 9.00 -1.11
C SER A 67 11.68 10.40 -0.59
N GLU A 68 10.71 11.08 -1.20
CA GLU A 68 10.14 12.33 -0.72
C GLU A 68 9.08 12.12 0.36
N LEU A 69 8.62 10.87 0.56
CA LEU A 69 7.59 10.53 1.54
C LEU A 69 8.15 10.59 2.96
N PRO A 70 7.55 11.37 3.87
CA PRO A 70 7.88 11.33 5.28
C PRO A 70 7.68 9.94 5.88
N THR A 71 8.74 9.35 6.42
CA THR A 71 8.69 8.04 7.07
C THR A 71 7.85 8.08 8.34
N GLY A 72 6.95 7.09 8.51
CA GLY A 72 6.15 6.94 9.74
C GLY A 72 4.98 7.93 9.88
N ALA A 73 4.67 8.71 8.83
CA ALA A 73 3.52 9.63 8.81
C ALA A 73 2.22 8.97 8.35
N GLY A 74 2.22 7.67 8.08
CA GLY A 74 1.07 6.93 7.56
C GLY A 74 0.91 6.95 6.04
N LEU A 75 1.78 7.64 5.31
CA LEU A 75 1.64 7.84 3.86
C LEU A 75 2.04 6.63 2.99
N GLY A 76 2.11 5.43 3.56
CA GLY A 76 2.48 4.22 2.81
C GLY A 76 3.95 4.16 2.36
N SER A 77 4.88 4.81 3.07
CA SER A 77 6.30 4.84 2.66
C SER A 77 6.96 3.45 2.61
N SER A 78 6.58 2.54 3.52
CA SER A 78 7.08 1.15 3.53
C SER A 78 6.51 0.33 2.37
N ALA A 79 5.26 0.58 2.01
CA ALA A 79 4.63 -0.07 0.88
C ALA A 79 5.26 0.41 -0.43
N ALA A 80 5.49 1.72 -0.60
CA ALA A 80 6.21 2.27 -1.74
C ALA A 80 7.62 1.67 -1.86
N TYR A 81 8.34 1.56 -0.75
CA TYR A 81 9.64 0.87 -0.68
C TYR A 81 9.55 -0.58 -1.18
N SER A 82 8.61 -1.35 -0.65
CA SER A 82 8.41 -2.77 -1.02
C SER A 82 8.02 -2.94 -2.48
N VAL A 83 7.19 -2.05 -3.03
CA VAL A 83 6.79 -2.04 -4.45
C VAL A 83 7.99 -1.76 -5.34
N CYS A 84 8.79 -0.73 -5.04
CA CYS A 84 9.98 -0.39 -5.82
C CYS A 84 11.01 -1.54 -5.82
N LEU A 85 11.24 -2.15 -4.67
CA LEU A 85 12.15 -3.31 -4.57
C LEU A 85 11.64 -4.51 -5.35
N ALA A 86 10.36 -4.87 -5.18
CA ALA A 86 9.77 -6.00 -5.90
C ALA A 86 9.87 -5.79 -7.43
N ALA A 87 9.51 -4.60 -7.92
CA ALA A 87 9.62 -4.27 -9.34
C ALA A 87 11.05 -4.36 -9.86
N ALA A 88 12.03 -3.79 -9.13
CA ALA A 88 13.43 -3.82 -9.52
C ALA A 88 14.00 -5.24 -9.53
N LEU A 89 13.76 -6.03 -8.48
CA LEU A 89 14.27 -7.40 -8.35
C LEU A 89 13.65 -8.35 -9.38
N LEU A 90 12.33 -8.26 -9.59
CA LEU A 90 11.64 -9.08 -10.60
C LEU A 90 12.12 -8.75 -12.02
N THR A 91 12.38 -7.48 -12.30
CA THR A 91 12.94 -7.06 -13.60
C THR A 91 14.37 -7.58 -13.74
N ALA A 92 15.19 -7.47 -12.69
CA ALA A 92 16.59 -7.88 -12.71
C ALA A 92 16.79 -9.40 -12.89
N CYS A 93 15.92 -10.24 -12.32
CA CYS A 93 15.96 -11.69 -12.56
C CYS A 93 15.21 -12.12 -13.83
N GLY A 94 14.68 -11.18 -14.62
CA GLY A 94 13.94 -11.46 -15.86
C GLY A 94 12.57 -12.11 -15.65
N ALA A 95 11.99 -12.02 -14.45
CA ALA A 95 10.65 -12.54 -14.16
C ALA A 95 9.54 -11.67 -14.79
N ILE A 96 9.80 -10.37 -14.93
CA ILE A 96 8.96 -9.40 -15.65
C ILE A 96 9.81 -8.63 -16.67
N GLY A 97 9.17 -8.09 -17.70
CA GLY A 97 9.87 -7.31 -18.72
C GLY A 97 10.29 -5.93 -18.22
N CYS A 98 11.29 -5.33 -18.87
CA CYS A 98 11.52 -3.89 -18.74
C CYS A 98 10.39 -3.17 -19.50
N PRO A 99 9.59 -2.31 -18.83
CA PRO A 99 8.45 -1.68 -19.47
C PRO A 99 8.90 -0.50 -20.36
N LEU A 100 10.12 -0.01 -20.17
CA LEU A 100 10.62 1.19 -20.83
C LEU A 100 10.94 0.90 -22.31
N GLU A 101 10.14 1.50 -23.20
CA GLU A 101 10.41 1.51 -24.63
C GLU A 101 11.41 2.63 -24.98
N GLU A 102 12.22 2.42 -26.01
CA GLU A 102 13.16 3.43 -26.50
C GLU A 102 12.45 4.76 -26.81
N GLY A 103 12.93 5.85 -26.22
CA GLY A 103 12.45 7.21 -26.46
C GLY A 103 11.25 7.66 -25.61
N LYS A 104 10.69 6.82 -24.73
CA LYS A 104 9.65 7.25 -23.77
C LYS A 104 10.26 7.60 -22.40
N PRO A 105 9.84 8.70 -21.75
CA PRO A 105 10.38 9.09 -20.45
C PRO A 105 9.81 8.24 -19.29
N THR A 106 8.65 7.60 -19.49
CA THR A 106 7.94 6.83 -18.48
C THR A 106 7.28 5.63 -19.12
N ALA A 107 7.20 4.53 -18.38
CA ALA A 107 6.47 3.34 -18.79
C ALA A 107 5.81 2.66 -17.60
N ARG A 108 4.90 1.73 -17.91
CA ARG A 108 4.14 0.98 -16.92
C ARG A 108 4.08 -0.48 -17.35
N TRP A 109 4.24 -1.39 -16.39
CA TRP A 109 4.08 -2.82 -16.59
C TRP A 109 2.64 -3.20 -16.95
N THR A 110 2.47 -4.40 -17.52
CA THR A 110 1.14 -4.96 -17.80
C THR A 110 0.39 -5.29 -16.50
N GLU A 111 -0.94 -5.41 -16.55
CA GLU A 111 -1.75 -5.75 -15.36
C GLU A 111 -1.24 -7.01 -14.64
N LYS A 112 -0.88 -8.06 -15.39
CA LYS A 112 -0.36 -9.31 -14.83
C LYS A 112 0.98 -9.15 -14.10
N GLU A 113 1.84 -8.28 -14.63
CA GLU A 113 3.13 -7.98 -14.02
C GLU A 113 2.94 -7.09 -12.78
N LEU A 114 1.99 -6.15 -12.82
CA LEU A 114 1.60 -5.34 -11.66
C LEU A 114 1.01 -6.22 -10.55
N ASP A 115 0.16 -7.20 -10.87
CA ASP A 115 -0.35 -8.15 -9.89
C ASP A 115 0.79 -8.91 -9.21
N LEU A 116 1.80 -9.32 -9.99
CA LEU A 116 2.98 -10.00 -9.45
C LEU A 116 3.82 -9.08 -8.55
N ILE A 117 4.04 -7.83 -8.97
CA ILE A 117 4.73 -6.81 -8.15
C ILE A 117 3.98 -6.61 -6.84
N ASN A 118 2.65 -6.44 -6.89
CA ASN A 118 1.81 -6.24 -5.71
C ASN A 118 1.89 -7.42 -4.75
N CYS A 119 1.82 -8.65 -5.27
CA CYS A 119 1.94 -9.87 -4.48
C CYS A 119 3.26 -9.93 -3.70
N TRP A 120 4.38 -9.57 -4.32
CA TRP A 120 5.68 -9.53 -3.65
C TRP A 120 5.81 -8.35 -2.70
N ALA A 121 5.33 -7.17 -3.08
CA ALA A 121 5.29 -6.00 -2.22
C ALA A 121 4.47 -6.26 -0.95
N PHE A 122 3.36 -7.00 -1.07
CA PHE A 122 2.56 -7.44 0.06
C PHE A 122 3.37 -8.34 1.02
N GLN A 123 4.20 -9.26 0.51
CA GLN A 123 5.06 -10.04 1.40
C GLN A 123 6.13 -9.18 2.09
N GLY A 124 6.70 -8.18 1.39
CA GLY A 124 7.59 -7.19 1.99
C GLY A 124 6.93 -6.44 3.14
N GLU A 125 5.70 -5.97 2.94
CA GLU A 125 4.90 -5.32 3.98
C GLU A 125 4.59 -6.25 5.16
N ARG A 126 4.43 -7.56 4.93
CA ARG A 126 4.27 -8.54 6.02
C ARG A 126 5.55 -8.71 6.85
N VAL A 127 6.72 -8.54 6.26
CA VAL A 127 7.98 -8.54 7.02
C VAL A 127 8.05 -7.31 7.95
N ILE A 128 7.59 -6.16 7.47
CA ILE A 128 7.67 -4.88 8.20
C ILE A 128 6.59 -4.77 9.26
N HIS A 129 5.33 -5.03 8.90
CA HIS A 129 4.14 -4.77 9.73
C HIS A 129 3.46 -6.05 10.26
N GLY A 130 3.85 -7.23 9.79
CA GLY A 130 3.27 -8.52 10.17
C GLY A 130 1.96 -8.84 9.44
N ASN A 131 0.89 -8.10 9.74
CA ASN A 131 -0.45 -8.35 9.19
C ASN A 131 -1.06 -7.11 8.49
N PRO A 132 -0.45 -6.63 7.39
CA PRO A 132 -1.00 -5.53 6.60
C PRO A 132 -2.31 -5.92 5.89
N SER A 133 -3.20 -4.96 5.63
CA SER A 133 -4.44 -5.20 4.85
C SER A 133 -4.20 -5.41 3.35
N GLY A 134 -3.08 -4.90 2.82
CA GLY A 134 -2.80 -4.88 1.38
C GLY A 134 -3.18 -3.58 0.67
N VAL A 135 -3.85 -2.64 1.34
CA VAL A 135 -4.26 -1.37 0.71
C VAL A 135 -3.05 -0.53 0.30
N ASP A 136 -2.05 -0.38 1.17
CA ASP A 136 -0.93 0.53 0.90
C ASP A 136 -0.06 0.06 -0.29
N ASN A 137 0.24 -1.24 -0.40
CA ASN A 137 0.96 -1.77 -1.56
C ASN A 137 0.12 -1.78 -2.83
N ALA A 138 -1.19 -2.00 -2.71
CA ALA A 138 -2.11 -1.88 -3.83
C ALA A 138 -2.08 -0.47 -4.43
N VAL A 139 -2.17 0.57 -3.57
CA VAL A 139 -2.07 1.97 -4.03
C VAL A 139 -0.68 2.23 -4.62
N GLY A 140 0.38 1.75 -3.98
CA GLY A 140 1.75 1.90 -4.48
C GLY A 140 1.98 1.24 -5.85
N THR A 141 1.27 0.14 -6.15
CA THR A 141 1.45 -0.62 -7.39
C THR A 141 0.57 -0.12 -8.53
N TRP A 142 -0.74 0.05 -8.30
CA TRP A 142 -1.67 0.44 -9.36
C TRP A 142 -1.86 1.95 -9.47
N GLY A 143 -1.57 2.70 -8.41
CA GLY A 143 -1.89 4.13 -8.32
C GLY A 143 -3.38 4.41 -8.42
N GLY A 144 -3.74 5.68 -8.61
CA GLY A 144 -5.14 6.10 -8.69
C GLY A 144 -5.84 6.03 -7.34
N ALA A 145 -7.14 5.72 -7.35
CA ALA A 145 -7.95 5.54 -6.16
C ALA A 145 -8.46 4.10 -6.08
N LEU A 146 -8.56 3.58 -4.85
CA LEU A 146 -9.02 2.23 -4.56
C LEU A 146 -10.17 2.30 -3.58
N GLN A 147 -11.17 1.45 -3.79
CA GLN A 147 -12.22 1.15 -2.82
C GLN A 147 -11.77 -0.04 -1.98
N TYR A 148 -11.84 0.09 -0.65
CA TYR A 148 -11.60 -1.00 0.29
C TYR A 148 -12.86 -1.28 1.09
N GLN A 149 -13.39 -2.50 0.98
CA GLN A 149 -14.57 -2.93 1.73
C GLN A 149 -14.39 -4.36 2.20
N SER A 150 -14.39 -4.57 3.52
CA SER A 150 -14.37 -5.89 4.15
C SER A 150 -13.28 -6.83 3.61
N GLY A 151 -12.06 -6.32 3.41
CA GLY A 151 -10.92 -7.09 2.90
C GLY A 151 -10.84 -7.18 1.37
N LYS A 152 -11.82 -6.65 0.64
CA LYS A 152 -11.80 -6.57 -0.82
C LYS A 152 -11.29 -5.20 -1.28
N ILE A 153 -10.29 -5.22 -2.14
CA ILE A 153 -9.74 -4.02 -2.80
C ILE A 153 -10.23 -4.00 -4.25
N THR A 154 -10.86 -2.91 -4.66
CA THR A 154 -11.34 -2.71 -6.04
C THR A 154 -10.82 -1.37 -6.57
N PRO A 155 -10.03 -1.34 -7.66
CA PRO A 155 -9.59 -0.09 -8.26
C PRO A 155 -10.74 0.70 -8.89
N LEU A 156 -10.76 2.02 -8.68
CA LEU A 156 -11.66 2.90 -9.41
C LEU A 156 -11.15 3.04 -10.84
N LYS A 157 -12.04 2.85 -11.82
CA LYS A 157 -11.64 2.80 -13.25
C LYS A 157 -11.07 4.11 -13.75
N ARG A 158 -11.57 5.23 -13.24
CA ARG A 158 -11.15 6.57 -13.64
C ARG A 158 -11.25 7.51 -12.46
N VAL A 159 -10.22 8.32 -12.27
CA VAL A 159 -10.14 9.31 -11.21
C VAL A 159 -9.59 10.59 -11.83
N PRO A 160 -10.20 11.76 -11.59
CA PRO A 160 -9.65 13.02 -12.07
C PRO A 160 -8.31 13.32 -11.39
N THR A 161 -7.48 14.16 -12.01
CA THR A 161 -6.29 14.69 -11.34
C THR A 161 -6.72 15.72 -10.31
N LEU A 162 -6.45 15.44 -9.04
CA LEU A 162 -6.73 16.34 -7.92
C LEU A 162 -5.44 16.99 -7.45
N ARG A 163 -5.49 18.30 -7.16
CA ARG A 163 -4.39 19.01 -6.51
C ARG A 163 -4.71 19.13 -5.03
N ILE A 164 -3.87 18.54 -4.19
CA ILE A 164 -4.04 18.51 -2.74
C ILE A 164 -2.87 19.20 -2.04
N LEU A 165 -3.13 19.73 -0.85
CA LEU A 165 -2.09 20.23 0.05
C LEU A 165 -1.92 19.25 1.22
N LEU A 166 -0.83 18.48 1.20
CA LEU A 166 -0.51 17.57 2.29
C LEU A 166 0.11 18.33 3.47
N THR A 167 -0.58 18.32 4.62
CA THR A 167 -0.10 18.98 5.85
C THR A 167 0.22 17.95 6.92
N ASN A 168 1.49 17.82 7.28
CA ASN A 168 1.93 17.00 8.42
C ASN A 168 2.02 17.87 9.69
N THR A 169 1.14 17.62 10.66
CA THR A 169 1.13 18.34 11.95
C THR A 169 2.34 18.05 12.83
N LYS A 170 3.10 16.99 12.53
CA LYS A 170 4.24 16.48 13.33
C LYS A 170 3.88 16.12 14.78
N VAL A 171 2.59 15.94 15.06
CA VAL A 171 2.10 15.48 16.37
C VAL A 171 2.12 13.95 16.38
N PRO A 172 2.85 13.31 17.31
CA PRO A 172 2.89 11.86 17.40
C PRO A 172 1.52 11.31 17.80
N ARG A 173 1.13 10.19 17.21
CA ARG A 173 -0.16 9.52 17.47
C ARG A 173 0.08 8.01 17.56
N SER A 174 -0.76 7.33 18.33
CA SER A 174 -0.79 5.87 18.32
C SER A 174 -2.08 5.40 17.66
N THR A 175 -1.98 4.91 16.43
CA THR A 175 -3.11 4.40 15.66
C THR A 175 -3.85 3.31 16.43
N LYS A 176 -3.10 2.43 17.10
CA LYS A 176 -3.66 1.37 17.97
C LYS A 176 -4.56 1.92 19.08
N ILE A 177 -4.16 3.02 19.73
CA ILE A 177 -4.95 3.64 20.81
C ILE A 177 -6.21 4.30 20.23
N LEU A 178 -6.10 4.97 19.08
CA LEU A 178 -7.25 5.62 18.42
C LEU A 178 -8.30 4.59 17.99
N VAL A 179 -7.89 3.50 17.35
CA VAL A 179 -8.78 2.41 16.92
C VAL A 179 -9.44 1.73 18.11
N ALA A 180 -8.68 1.45 19.18
CA ALA A 180 -9.25 0.89 20.41
C ALA A 180 -10.32 1.83 21.02
N GLY A 181 -10.06 3.14 21.03
CA GLY A 181 -11.02 4.13 21.52
C GLY A 181 -12.31 4.19 20.69
N VAL A 182 -12.23 4.04 19.36
CA VAL A 182 -13.43 3.94 18.50
C VAL A 182 -14.21 2.68 18.80
N LYS A 183 -13.52 1.53 18.93
CA LYS A 183 -14.15 0.24 19.28
C LYS A 183 -14.87 0.32 20.64
N ASP A 184 -14.23 0.90 21.65
CA ASP A 184 -14.83 1.03 22.98
C ASP A 184 -16.07 1.93 22.95
N LYS A 185 -16.03 3.04 22.19
CA LYS A 185 -17.19 3.92 22.00
C LYS A 185 -18.34 3.20 21.28
N LEU A 186 -18.03 2.42 20.25
CA LEU A 186 -19.01 1.63 19.52
C LEU A 186 -19.72 0.62 20.43
N LEU A 187 -18.96 -0.09 21.27
CA LEU A 187 -19.52 -1.02 22.24
C LEU A 187 -20.35 -0.33 23.33
N LYS A 188 -19.94 0.86 23.76
CA LYS A 188 -20.62 1.62 24.81
C LYS A 188 -21.89 2.32 24.33
N PHE A 189 -21.90 2.81 23.10
CA PHE A 189 -23.00 3.60 22.53
C PHE A 189 -23.37 3.15 21.10
N PRO A 190 -23.79 1.88 20.91
CA PRO A 190 -24.02 1.33 19.57
C PRO A 190 -25.13 2.07 18.81
N ALA A 191 -26.21 2.48 19.49
CA ALA A 191 -27.31 3.22 18.88
C ALA A 191 -26.93 4.62 18.36
N ILE A 192 -25.80 5.17 18.83
CA ILE A 192 -25.27 6.46 18.38
C ILE A 192 -24.17 6.24 17.34
N MET A 193 -23.27 5.29 17.59
CA MET A 193 -22.09 5.07 16.77
C MET A 193 -22.42 4.38 15.44
N ASN A 194 -23.39 3.46 15.40
CA ASN A 194 -23.77 2.80 14.14
C ASN A 194 -24.25 3.81 13.08
N PRO A 195 -25.23 4.72 13.36
CA PRO A 195 -25.62 5.74 12.39
C PRO A 195 -24.47 6.67 11.95
N VAL A 196 -23.50 6.94 12.83
CA VAL A 196 -22.32 7.74 12.49
C VAL A 196 -21.44 6.98 11.49
N LEU A 197 -21.19 5.69 11.71
CA LEU A 197 -20.42 4.85 10.80
C LEU A 197 -21.13 4.68 9.45
N ASP A 198 -22.45 4.49 9.47
CA ASP A 198 -23.28 4.43 8.24
C ASP A 198 -23.21 5.74 7.45
N SER A 199 -23.16 6.89 8.14
CA SER A 199 -22.98 8.18 7.49
C SER A 199 -21.60 8.33 6.84
N ILE A 200 -20.54 7.79 7.45
CA ILE A 200 -19.17 7.82 6.90
C ILE A 200 -19.09 6.92 5.65
N ASP A 201 -19.75 5.76 5.68
CA ASP A 201 -19.88 4.87 4.53
C ASP A 201 -20.60 5.58 3.36
N ALA A 202 -21.72 6.25 3.65
CA ALA A 202 -22.46 7.04 2.66
C ALA A 202 -21.62 8.18 2.05
N ILE A 203 -20.82 8.89 2.85
CA ILE A 203 -19.88 9.92 2.37
C ILE A 203 -18.86 9.32 1.40
N SER A 204 -18.33 8.13 1.72
CA SER A 204 -17.34 7.44 0.89
C SER A 204 -17.93 7.03 -0.47
N HIS A 205 -19.16 6.53 -0.47
CA HIS A 205 -19.88 6.21 -1.71
C HIS A 205 -20.23 7.45 -2.54
N GLU A 206 -20.67 8.54 -1.92
CA GLU A 206 -20.92 9.80 -2.63
C GLU A 206 -19.62 10.33 -3.27
N CYS A 207 -18.51 10.27 -2.55
CA CYS A 207 -17.19 10.64 -3.07
C CYS A 207 -16.81 9.81 -4.30
N GLU A 208 -16.97 8.49 -4.24
CA GLU A 208 -16.72 7.59 -5.37
C GLU A 208 -17.56 7.99 -6.60
N CYS A 209 -18.87 8.17 -6.44
CA CYS A 209 -19.76 8.58 -7.54
C CYS A 209 -19.36 9.93 -8.15
N VAL A 210 -19.01 10.92 -7.32
CA VAL A 210 -18.57 12.24 -7.79
C VAL A 210 -17.25 12.13 -8.55
N LEU A 211 -16.28 11.36 -8.05
CA LEU A 211 -14.99 11.16 -8.71
C LEU A 211 -15.14 10.49 -10.08
N GLU A 212 -15.98 9.45 -10.18
CA GLU A 212 -16.26 8.80 -11.46
C GLU A 212 -16.93 9.75 -12.45
N THR A 213 -17.88 10.56 -11.98
CA THR A 213 -18.58 11.56 -12.80
C THR A 213 -17.62 12.63 -13.32
N MET A 214 -16.76 13.17 -12.45
CA MET A 214 -15.74 14.16 -12.80
C MET A 214 -14.73 13.63 -13.81
N ALA A 215 -14.41 12.34 -13.74
CA ALA A 215 -13.48 11.73 -14.69
C ALA A 215 -14.06 11.60 -16.11
N VAL A 216 -15.39 11.59 -16.24
CA VAL A 216 -16.09 11.61 -17.54
C VAL A 216 -16.34 13.05 -18.01
N ASN A 217 -16.76 13.93 -17.11
CA ASN A 217 -17.06 15.32 -17.41
C ASN A 217 -16.47 16.25 -16.32
N PRO A 218 -15.24 16.73 -16.48
CA PRO A 218 -14.62 17.60 -15.49
C PRO A 218 -15.29 18.98 -15.47
N SER A 219 -16.24 19.17 -14.55
CA SER A 219 -16.91 20.45 -14.28
C SER A 219 -16.44 21.05 -12.95
N LEU A 220 -16.36 22.38 -12.90
CA LEU A 220 -16.08 23.14 -11.67
C LEU A 220 -17.19 22.96 -10.61
N GLU A 221 -18.39 22.55 -11.02
CA GLU A 221 -19.54 22.34 -10.13
C GLU A 221 -19.38 21.15 -9.19
N HIS A 222 -18.48 20.21 -9.50
CA HIS A 222 -18.24 19.03 -8.65
C HIS A 222 -17.27 19.31 -7.49
N TYR A 223 -16.42 20.35 -7.59
CA TYR A 223 -15.45 20.68 -6.55
C TYR A 223 -16.10 21.10 -5.22
N PRO A 224 -17.16 21.94 -5.20
CA PRO A 224 -17.87 22.25 -3.96
C PRO A 224 -18.42 21.01 -3.24
N VAL A 225 -18.87 19.99 -3.98
CA VAL A 225 -19.33 18.73 -3.39
C VAL A 225 -18.17 17.98 -2.73
N LEU A 226 -17.02 17.90 -3.41
CA LEU A 226 -15.81 17.30 -2.84
C LEU A 226 -15.23 18.08 -1.65
N GLU A 227 -15.39 19.41 -1.62
CA GLU A 227 -14.97 20.26 -0.49
C GLU A 227 -15.91 20.10 0.71
N ASP A 228 -17.21 19.91 0.46
CA ASP A 228 -18.23 19.72 1.49
C ASP A 228 -18.15 18.34 2.16
N LEU A 229 -17.77 17.28 1.44
CA LEU A 229 -17.74 15.92 1.97
C LEU A 229 -16.81 15.75 3.19
N PRO A 230 -15.55 16.23 3.18
CA PRO A 230 -14.69 16.26 4.37
C PRO A 230 -15.23 17.12 5.51
N LEU A 231 -15.97 18.18 5.20
CA LEU A 231 -16.61 19.05 6.20
C LEU A 231 -17.86 18.40 6.81
N ARG A 232 -18.51 17.46 6.10
CA ARG A 232 -19.63 16.69 6.64
C ARG A 232 -19.18 15.54 7.54
N ASP A 233 -17.92 15.14 7.46
CA ASP A 233 -17.26 14.25 8.43
C ASP A 233 -16.89 14.96 9.75
N HIS A 234 -17.52 16.10 10.06
CA HIS A 234 -17.23 16.91 11.24
C HIS A 234 -17.76 16.30 12.55
N ARG A 235 -17.02 15.29 13.05
CA ARG A 235 -16.56 15.17 14.45
C ARG A 235 -15.38 14.18 14.50
N SER A 236 -14.20 14.68 14.16
CA SER A 236 -12.91 14.11 14.58
C SER A 236 -12.56 12.69 14.11
N LEU A 237 -12.91 12.34 12.88
CA LEU A 237 -12.20 11.30 12.14
C LEU A 237 -11.75 11.96 10.84
N LEU A 238 -10.44 12.15 10.70
CA LEU A 238 -9.87 12.37 9.38
C LEU A 238 -10.17 11.12 8.58
N VAL A 239 -10.85 11.25 7.44
CA VAL A 239 -10.83 10.23 6.38
C VAL A 239 -9.36 9.92 6.11
N GLU A 240 -8.88 8.80 6.64
CA GLU A 240 -7.57 8.22 6.33
C GLU A 240 -7.61 7.76 4.87
N PHE A 241 -7.52 8.70 3.93
CA PHE A 241 -6.92 8.40 2.64
C PHE A 241 -5.45 8.11 2.93
N LEU A 242 -5.11 6.83 2.93
CA LEU A 242 -3.78 6.27 3.23
C LEU A 242 -3.49 6.13 4.74
N THR A 243 -4.07 5.10 5.36
CA THR A 243 -3.35 4.22 6.30
C THR A 243 -4.13 2.94 6.50
N SER A 244 -3.56 1.80 6.11
CA SER A 244 -3.95 0.51 6.68
C SER A 244 -3.49 0.44 8.14
N VAL A 245 -4.38 0.01 9.02
CA VAL A 245 -4.02 -0.76 10.22
C VAL A 245 -3.97 -2.23 9.86
#